data_AF-A0A4Y6PQL4-F1
#
_entry.id   AF-A0A4Y6PQL4-F1
#
_cell.length_a   1.000
_cell.length_b   1.000
_cell.length_c   1.000
_cell.angle_alpha   90.00
_cell.angle_beta   90.00
_cell.angle_gamma   90.00
#
_symmetry.space_group_name_H-M   'P 1'
#
loop_
_entity.id
_entity.type
_entity.pdbx_description
1 polymer ?
#
loop_
_entity_poly.entity_id
_entity_poly.type
_entity_poly.pdbx_seq_one_letter_code
_entity_poly.pdbx_strand_id
1 'polypeptide(L)'
;MSNKRTKPSFDDFNLTLHWVSVAELTANAELSCIDGRHNGCVLGAPGGDAGEFILMLGGLEKVCDARFDAERVEAILSHYMDRYGRFYLHTDRHALDALTETVGEHDALREALDAAESIDALLLEPPEGVREVLADLLVDPKHVGCGHLKTMLSHIDEYDVRKELVEDTIRAFHHMLWRGRPEADLTILEGDHQESAIINFETPDELEADAEVPAVCSSPDGPHIFANHEAARRYKRMRDLEMLADMPGVVPEDPETRKELLAEINTLAKKQAAATVSYLAPDLPNYAVTFKGSDIDTEMM
;
A
#
# COMPACT_ATOMS: atom_id res chain seq x y z
N MET A 1 26.13 33.25 11.94
CA MET A 1 24.77 33.76 11.63
C MET A 1 23.89 32.54 11.46
N SER A 2 23.04 32.27 12.46
CA SER A 2 22.12 31.13 12.45
C SER A 2 21.02 31.40 11.44
N ASN A 3 21.01 30.66 10.32
CA ASN A 3 19.93 30.71 9.35
C ASN A 3 18.70 30.09 10.02
N LYS A 4 17.81 30.92 10.57
CA LYS A 4 16.49 30.45 11.04
C LYS A 4 15.74 30.03 9.79
N ARG A 5 15.79 28.72 9.45
CA ARG A 5 14.85 28.15 8.49
C ARG A 5 13.45 28.44 9.04
N THR A 6 12.72 29.32 8.36
CA THR A 6 11.30 29.51 8.59
C THR A 6 10.63 28.16 8.40
N LYS A 7 9.73 27.77 9.33
CA LYS A 7 8.95 26.54 9.17
C LYS A 7 8.17 26.64 7.85
N PRO A 8 8.23 25.63 6.97
CA PRO A 8 7.33 25.56 5.83
C PRO A 8 5.88 25.60 6.30
N SER A 9 5.06 26.33 5.58
CA SER A 9 3.60 26.32 5.66
C SER A 9 3.03 25.34 4.64
N PHE A 10 1.77 24.91 4.81
CA PHE A 10 1.11 24.01 3.86
C PHE A 10 1.17 24.53 2.41
N ASP A 11 1.07 25.84 2.23
CA ASP A 11 1.14 26.50 0.93
C ASP A 11 2.50 26.32 0.23
N ASP A 12 3.57 26.02 0.97
CA ASP A 12 4.91 25.80 0.41
C ASP A 12 5.00 24.47 -0.36
N PHE A 13 4.05 23.55 -0.18
CA PHE A 13 4.00 22.28 -0.92
C PHE A 13 3.26 22.38 -2.26
N ASN A 14 2.58 23.50 -2.56
CA ASN A 14 1.82 23.70 -3.81
C ASN A 14 0.92 22.50 -4.19
N LEU A 15 0.28 21.89 -3.20
CA LEU A 15 -0.57 20.71 -3.40
C LEU A 15 -1.92 21.13 -3.97
N THR A 16 -2.40 20.38 -4.97
CA THR A 16 -3.79 20.48 -5.39
C THR A 16 -4.59 19.45 -4.61
N LEU A 17 -5.69 19.88 -3.98
CA LEU A 17 -6.58 19.00 -3.24
C LEU A 17 -7.85 18.73 -4.05
N HIS A 18 -8.25 17.47 -4.09
CA HIS A 18 -9.53 17.06 -4.63
C HIS A 18 -10.35 16.40 -3.52
N TRP A 19 -11.45 17.03 -3.13
CA TRP A 19 -12.32 16.50 -2.08
C TRP A 19 -13.14 15.34 -2.63
N VAL A 20 -13.13 14.24 -1.89
CA VAL A 20 -13.82 13.00 -2.24
C VAL A 20 -14.60 12.51 -1.05
N SER A 21 -15.81 11.99 -1.27
CA SER A 21 -16.58 11.40 -0.18
C SER A 21 -15.96 10.07 0.24
N VAL A 22 -16.02 9.77 1.53
CA VAL A 22 -15.51 8.53 2.14
C VAL A 22 -16.19 7.29 1.54
N ALA A 23 -17.47 7.38 1.18
CA ALA A 23 -18.20 6.35 0.47
C ALA A 23 -17.65 6.09 -0.94
N GLU A 24 -17.34 7.14 -1.72
CA GLU A 24 -16.69 7.01 -3.02
C GLU A 24 -15.33 6.32 -2.90
N LEU A 25 -14.64 6.46 -1.77
CA LEU A 25 -13.39 5.72 -1.50
C LEU A 25 -13.61 4.23 -1.53
N THR A 26 -14.57 3.77 -0.75
CA THR A 26 -14.83 2.33 -0.65
C THR A 26 -15.54 1.75 -1.87
N ALA A 27 -16.13 2.58 -2.72
CA ALA A 27 -16.80 2.14 -3.94
C ALA A 27 -15.88 2.14 -5.16
N ASN A 28 -14.99 3.12 -5.27
CA ASN A 28 -14.20 3.37 -6.48
C ASN A 28 -12.78 3.93 -6.22
N ALA A 29 -12.48 4.50 -5.05
CA ALA A 29 -11.20 5.17 -4.85
C ALA A 29 -10.14 4.24 -4.23
N GLU A 30 -9.11 4.08 -5.03
CA GLU A 30 -7.84 3.44 -4.74
C GLU A 30 -7.20 4.00 -3.47
N LEU A 31 -6.77 3.12 -2.56
CA LEU A 31 -5.65 3.46 -1.70
C LEU A 31 -4.37 3.20 -2.49
N SER A 32 -3.80 4.28 -3.02
CA SER A 32 -2.48 4.23 -3.61
C SER A 32 -1.41 4.16 -2.51
N CYS A 33 -0.17 3.89 -2.89
CA CYS A 33 0.92 4.02 -1.95
C CYS A 33 1.06 5.49 -1.49
N ILE A 34 1.68 5.70 -0.34
CA ILE A 34 2.15 7.04 0.06
C ILE A 34 3.22 7.61 -0.89
N ASP A 35 3.77 6.80 -1.79
CA ASP A 35 4.86 7.15 -2.72
C ASP A 35 4.58 8.46 -3.50
N GLY A 36 5.53 9.39 -3.51
CA GLY A 36 5.33 10.70 -4.13
C GLY A 36 5.37 10.68 -5.66
N ARG A 37 5.80 9.58 -6.28
CA ARG A 37 5.94 9.43 -7.75
C ARG A 37 4.62 9.16 -8.47
N HIS A 38 3.53 9.02 -7.72
CA HIS A 38 2.21 8.82 -8.29
C HIS A 38 1.75 9.97 -9.18
N ASN A 39 1.17 9.62 -10.33
CA ASN A 39 0.50 10.56 -11.23
C ASN A 39 -0.99 10.59 -10.93
N GLY A 40 -1.51 11.72 -10.45
CA GLY A 40 -2.94 11.91 -10.18
C GLY A 40 -3.24 12.23 -8.72
N CYS A 41 -4.53 12.23 -8.39
CA CYS A 41 -5.03 12.46 -7.04
C CYS A 41 -5.10 11.15 -6.28
N VAL A 42 -4.38 11.06 -5.18
CA VAL A 42 -4.26 9.83 -4.38
C VAL A 42 -4.73 10.03 -2.96
N LEU A 43 -5.28 8.95 -2.39
CA LEU A 43 -5.32 8.75 -0.96
C LEU A 43 -4.23 7.75 -0.60
N GLY A 44 -3.10 8.26 -0.12
CA GLY A 44 -1.98 7.40 0.22
C GLY A 44 -2.21 6.60 1.50
N ALA A 45 -1.87 5.32 1.40
CA ALA A 45 -1.66 4.38 2.49
C ALA A 45 -0.30 3.70 2.29
N PRO A 46 0.48 3.41 3.35
CA PRO A 46 1.72 2.67 3.19
C PRO A 46 1.45 1.35 2.44
N GLY A 47 2.05 1.21 1.25
CA GLY A 47 1.85 0.06 0.36
C GLY A 47 0.48 -0.06 -0.31
N GLY A 48 -0.38 0.97 -0.23
CA GLY A 48 -1.70 0.99 -0.85
C GLY A 48 -2.61 -0.15 -0.36
N ASP A 49 -3.47 -0.65 -1.26
CA ASP A 49 -4.34 -1.80 -0.98
C ASP A 49 -3.56 -3.02 -0.47
N ALA A 50 -2.42 -3.36 -1.09
CA ALA A 50 -1.59 -4.49 -0.67
C ALA A 50 -1.09 -4.36 0.78
N GLY A 51 -0.65 -3.16 1.18
CA GLY A 51 -0.22 -2.90 2.55
C GLY A 51 -1.36 -3.01 3.56
N GLU A 52 -2.51 -2.40 3.27
CA GLU A 52 -3.71 -2.49 4.13
C GLU A 52 -4.26 -3.93 4.21
N PHE A 53 -4.17 -4.69 3.12
CA PHE A 53 -4.57 -6.10 3.08
C PHE A 53 -3.69 -6.96 3.99
N ILE A 54 -2.36 -6.83 3.90
CA ILE A 54 -1.41 -7.51 4.79
C ILE A 54 -1.66 -7.13 6.25
N LEU A 55 -1.85 -5.84 6.51
CA LEU A 55 -2.14 -5.30 7.84
C LEU A 55 -3.40 -5.94 8.44
N MET A 56 -4.48 -6.00 7.66
CA MET A 56 -5.76 -6.61 8.07
C MET A 56 -5.59 -8.09 8.38
N LEU A 57 -4.94 -8.85 7.48
CA LEU A 57 -4.67 -10.27 7.71
C LEU A 57 -3.76 -10.49 8.92
N GLY A 58 -2.74 -9.66 9.12
CA GLY A 58 -1.85 -9.72 10.27
C GLY A 58 -2.58 -9.48 11.60
N GLY A 59 -3.52 -8.52 11.64
CA GLY A 59 -4.38 -8.30 12.79
C GLY A 59 -5.29 -9.50 13.08
N LEU A 60 -5.85 -10.11 12.03
CA LEU A 60 -6.65 -11.34 12.14
C LEU A 60 -5.80 -12.50 12.68
N GLU A 61 -4.58 -12.71 12.17
CA GLU A 61 -3.72 -13.79 12.66
C GLU A 61 -3.40 -13.63 14.16
N LYS A 62 -3.19 -12.40 14.61
CA LYS A 62 -2.91 -12.08 16.02
C LYS A 62 -4.11 -12.29 16.95
N VAL A 63 -5.27 -11.75 16.59
CA VAL A 63 -6.45 -11.75 17.48
C VAL A 63 -7.14 -13.10 17.47
N CYS A 64 -7.18 -13.76 16.33
CA CYS A 64 -7.87 -15.04 16.18
C CYS A 64 -6.97 -16.26 16.46
N ASP A 65 -5.68 -16.05 16.74
CA ASP A 65 -4.65 -17.11 16.82
C ASP A 65 -4.71 -18.06 15.61
N ALA A 66 -4.98 -17.48 14.44
CA ALA A 66 -5.11 -18.19 13.18
C ALA A 66 -3.89 -17.89 12.30
N ARG A 67 -3.46 -18.84 11.48
CA ARG A 67 -2.47 -18.59 10.43
C ARG A 67 -3.11 -18.87 9.09
N PHE A 68 -3.02 -17.91 8.18
CA PHE A 68 -3.54 -18.07 6.82
C PHE A 68 -2.43 -18.66 5.95
N ASP A 69 -2.63 -19.84 5.40
CA ASP A 69 -1.70 -20.34 4.37
C ASP A 69 -1.88 -19.59 3.04
N ALA A 70 -0.98 -19.83 2.09
CA ALA A 70 -1.01 -19.19 0.78
C ALA A 70 -2.34 -19.38 0.04
N GLU A 71 -2.96 -20.57 0.13
CA GLU A 71 -4.26 -20.85 -0.49
C GLU A 71 -5.36 -19.98 0.13
N ARG A 72 -5.35 -19.82 1.46
CA ARG A 72 -6.32 -18.98 2.16
C ARG A 72 -6.10 -17.49 1.89
N VAL A 73 -4.86 -17.03 1.84
CA VAL A 73 -4.51 -15.64 1.44
C VAL A 73 -5.03 -15.36 0.03
N GLU A 74 -4.78 -16.27 -0.91
CA GLU A 74 -5.24 -16.15 -2.29
C GLU A 74 -6.77 -16.13 -2.40
N ALA A 75 -7.47 -16.99 -1.65
CA ALA A 75 -8.94 -17.01 -1.60
C ALA A 75 -9.53 -15.71 -1.04
N ILE A 76 -8.92 -15.15 0.02
CA ILE A 76 -9.35 -13.88 0.60
C ILE A 76 -9.10 -12.73 -0.38
N LEU A 77 -7.95 -12.72 -1.07
CA LEU A 77 -7.64 -11.71 -2.08
C LEU A 77 -8.63 -11.76 -3.25
N SER A 78 -8.97 -12.96 -3.74
CA SER A 78 -9.99 -13.10 -4.79
C SER A 78 -11.33 -12.54 -4.33
N HIS A 79 -11.76 -12.84 -3.10
CA HIS A 79 -13.02 -12.32 -2.57
C HIS A 79 -13.02 -10.80 -2.43
N TYR A 80 -11.89 -10.22 -2.00
CA TYR A 80 -11.69 -8.79 -1.97
C TYR A 80 -11.86 -8.17 -3.37
N MET A 81 -11.19 -8.74 -4.38
CA MET A 81 -11.29 -8.29 -5.78
C MET A 81 -12.72 -8.39 -6.31
N ASP A 82 -13.43 -9.49 -6.01
CA ASP A 82 -14.84 -9.66 -6.41
C ASP A 82 -15.76 -8.60 -5.79
N ARG A 83 -15.44 -8.12 -4.58
CA ARG A 83 -16.26 -7.14 -3.87
C ARG A 83 -15.99 -5.69 -4.26
N TYR A 84 -14.72 -5.34 -4.46
CA TYR A 84 -14.29 -3.96 -4.71
C TYR A 84 -13.98 -3.67 -6.18
N GLY A 85 -13.82 -4.71 -7.01
CA GLY A 85 -13.58 -4.58 -8.46
C GLY A 85 -12.17 -4.14 -8.84
N ARG A 86 -11.28 -3.94 -7.87
CA ARG A 86 -9.86 -3.63 -8.08
C ARG A 86 -9.02 -3.92 -6.83
N PHE A 87 -7.75 -4.23 -7.04
CA PHE A 87 -6.74 -4.34 -5.99
C PHE A 87 -5.43 -3.78 -6.53
N TYR A 88 -4.92 -2.74 -5.89
CA TYR A 88 -3.71 -2.05 -6.31
C TYR A 88 -2.44 -2.65 -5.68
N LEU A 89 -1.42 -2.86 -6.52
CA LEU A 89 -0.04 -3.07 -6.11
C LEU A 89 0.87 -2.29 -7.07
N HIS A 90 2.00 -1.80 -6.59
CA HIS A 90 3.01 -1.25 -7.48
C HIS A 90 4.39 -1.83 -7.24
N THR A 91 5.19 -1.69 -8.29
CA THR A 91 6.65 -1.79 -8.27
C THR A 91 7.22 -0.53 -8.92
N ASP A 92 8.53 -0.48 -9.10
CA ASP A 92 9.19 0.63 -9.76
C ASP A 92 10.29 0.16 -10.72
N ARG A 93 10.74 1.09 -11.57
CA ARG A 93 11.76 0.81 -12.58
C ARG A 93 13.05 0.24 -12.00
N HIS A 94 13.49 0.74 -10.84
CA HIS A 94 14.71 0.28 -10.16
C HIS A 94 14.63 -1.19 -9.76
N ALA A 95 13.48 -1.62 -9.21
CA ALA A 95 13.24 -3.01 -8.88
C ALA A 95 13.16 -3.91 -10.12
N LEU A 96 12.61 -3.42 -11.24
CA LEU A 96 12.56 -4.16 -12.50
C LEU A 96 13.92 -4.29 -13.18
N ASP A 97 14.76 -3.27 -13.11
CA ASP A 97 16.14 -3.34 -13.60
C ASP A 97 16.93 -4.38 -12.79
N ALA A 98 16.77 -4.36 -11.47
CA ALA A 98 17.37 -5.36 -10.58
C ALA A 98 16.85 -6.79 -10.84
N LEU A 99 15.57 -6.93 -11.18
CA LEU A 99 14.95 -8.19 -11.58
C LEU A 99 15.50 -8.68 -12.93
N THR A 100 15.69 -7.78 -13.89
CA THR A 100 16.23 -8.08 -15.23
C THR A 100 17.62 -8.73 -15.12
N GLU A 101 18.48 -8.19 -14.26
CA GLU A 101 19.80 -8.76 -13.99
C GLU A 101 19.67 -10.20 -13.45
N THR A 102 18.84 -10.40 -12.43
CA THR A 102 18.64 -11.72 -11.80
C THR A 102 18.04 -12.73 -12.79
N VAL A 103 17.06 -12.32 -13.60
CA VAL A 103 16.47 -13.14 -14.67
C VAL A 103 17.53 -13.64 -15.66
N GLY A 104 18.51 -12.78 -16.00
CA GLY A 104 19.62 -13.15 -16.89
C GLY A 104 20.51 -14.29 -16.36
N GLU A 105 20.47 -14.58 -15.07
CA GLU A 105 21.22 -15.66 -14.42
C GLU A 105 20.46 -17.00 -14.39
N HIS A 106 19.18 -17.01 -14.74
CA HIS A 106 18.31 -18.19 -14.75
C HIS A 106 17.98 -18.63 -16.17
N ASP A 107 18.46 -19.79 -16.62
CA ASP A 107 18.31 -20.22 -18.02
C ASP A 107 16.85 -20.19 -18.55
N ALA A 108 15.90 -20.72 -17.78
CA ALA A 108 14.48 -20.74 -18.18
C ALA A 108 13.84 -19.34 -18.22
N LEU A 109 14.19 -18.47 -17.26
CA LEU A 109 13.67 -17.11 -17.22
C LEU A 109 14.33 -16.22 -18.28
N ARG A 110 15.62 -16.43 -18.56
CA ARG A 110 16.34 -15.76 -19.64
C ARG A 110 15.74 -16.08 -21.01
N GLU A 111 15.41 -17.35 -21.27
CA GLU A 111 14.69 -17.74 -22.50
C GLU A 111 13.31 -17.07 -22.57
N ALA A 112 12.58 -17.02 -21.45
CA ALA A 112 11.30 -16.32 -21.40
C ALA A 112 11.44 -14.81 -21.64
N LEU A 113 12.50 -14.18 -21.11
CA LEU A 113 12.80 -12.76 -21.32
C LEU A 113 13.19 -12.47 -22.77
N ASP A 114 14.03 -13.32 -23.39
CA ASP A 114 14.42 -13.20 -24.80
C ASP A 114 13.20 -13.34 -25.75
N ALA A 115 12.18 -14.09 -25.34
CA ALA A 115 10.91 -14.23 -26.05
C ALA A 115 9.91 -13.09 -25.77
N ALA A 116 10.05 -12.41 -24.62
CA ALA A 116 9.25 -11.24 -24.26
C ALA A 116 9.81 -9.97 -24.90
N GLU A 117 8.98 -8.95 -25.09
CA GLU A 117 9.43 -7.66 -25.64
C GLU A 117 10.27 -6.86 -24.63
N SER A 118 10.05 -7.07 -23.34
CA SER A 118 10.70 -6.38 -22.22
C SER A 118 10.50 -7.14 -20.91
N ILE A 119 11.18 -6.70 -19.85
CA ILE A 119 10.92 -7.20 -18.50
C ILE A 119 9.48 -6.90 -18.05
N ASP A 120 8.92 -5.75 -18.43
CA ASP A 120 7.53 -5.38 -18.16
C ASP A 120 6.56 -6.39 -18.79
N ALA A 121 6.81 -6.77 -20.06
CA ALA A 121 6.00 -7.77 -20.75
C ALA A 121 6.11 -9.14 -20.08
N LEU A 122 7.32 -9.56 -19.69
CA LEU A 122 7.52 -10.81 -18.95
C LEU A 122 6.82 -10.81 -17.59
N LEU A 123 6.84 -9.67 -16.88
CA LEU A 123 6.18 -9.52 -15.58
C LEU A 123 4.66 -9.61 -15.67
N LEU A 124 4.07 -8.97 -16.69
CA LEU A 124 2.63 -8.92 -16.90
C LEU A 124 2.09 -10.24 -17.47
N GLU A 125 2.81 -10.87 -18.40
CA GLU A 125 2.37 -12.08 -19.10
C GLU A 125 3.48 -13.15 -19.19
N PRO A 126 3.94 -13.71 -18.05
CA PRO A 126 4.95 -14.75 -18.06
C PRO A 126 4.40 -16.08 -18.61
N PRO A 127 5.22 -16.83 -19.38
CA PRO A 127 4.90 -18.19 -19.76
C PRO A 127 4.61 -19.06 -18.54
N GLU A 128 3.60 -19.95 -18.63
CA GLU A 128 3.13 -20.78 -17.51
C GLU A 128 4.26 -21.54 -16.80
N GLY A 129 5.22 -22.07 -17.57
CA GLY A 129 6.33 -22.86 -17.05
C GLY A 129 7.34 -22.10 -16.18
N VAL A 130 7.32 -20.76 -16.18
CA VAL A 130 8.25 -19.94 -15.39
C VAL A 130 7.57 -19.12 -14.28
N ARG A 131 6.24 -19.18 -14.17
CA ARG A 131 5.45 -18.37 -13.23
C ARG A 131 5.89 -18.52 -11.78
N GLU A 132 6.00 -19.75 -11.28
CA GLU A 132 6.40 -19.99 -9.89
C GLU A 132 7.82 -19.51 -9.59
N VAL A 133 8.75 -19.73 -10.53
CA VAL A 133 10.14 -19.26 -10.39
C VAL A 133 10.18 -17.74 -10.36
N LEU A 134 9.41 -17.08 -11.23
CA LEU A 134 9.29 -15.62 -11.23
C LEU A 134 8.62 -15.11 -9.94
N ALA A 135 7.57 -15.78 -9.45
CA ALA A 135 6.88 -15.42 -8.21
C ALA A 135 7.83 -15.47 -7.00
N ASP A 136 8.72 -16.45 -6.94
CA ASP A 136 9.75 -16.53 -5.90
C ASP A 136 10.77 -15.39 -5.97
N LEU A 137 11.13 -14.93 -7.16
CA LEU A 137 11.97 -13.74 -7.30
C LEU A 137 11.23 -12.47 -6.86
N LEU A 138 9.93 -12.37 -7.14
CA LEU A 138 9.13 -11.17 -6.87
C LEU A 138 8.86 -10.90 -5.38
N VAL A 139 9.19 -11.85 -4.51
CA VAL A 139 9.13 -11.64 -3.05
C VAL A 139 10.50 -11.32 -2.42
N ASP A 140 11.57 -11.31 -3.22
CA ASP A 140 12.87 -10.82 -2.76
C ASP A 140 12.80 -9.29 -2.64
N PRO A 141 13.18 -8.68 -1.50
CA PRO A 141 13.23 -7.22 -1.33
C PRO A 141 14.00 -6.47 -2.43
N LYS A 142 14.95 -7.12 -3.12
CA LYS A 142 15.68 -6.55 -4.26
C LYS A 142 14.76 -6.25 -5.44
N HIS A 143 13.69 -7.04 -5.63
CA HIS A 143 12.78 -6.96 -6.77
C HIS A 143 11.41 -6.34 -6.42
N VAL A 144 11.25 -5.84 -5.18
CA VAL A 144 10.03 -5.16 -4.73
C VAL A 144 10.24 -3.65 -4.76
N GLY A 145 9.57 -2.96 -5.67
CA GLY A 145 9.68 -1.49 -5.82
C GLY A 145 8.89 -0.70 -4.78
N CYS A 146 7.82 -1.25 -4.23
CA CYS A 146 7.08 -0.60 -3.15
C CYS A 146 7.91 -0.50 -1.88
N GLY A 147 8.29 0.72 -1.49
CA GLY A 147 9.12 0.96 -0.30
C GLY A 147 8.54 0.37 0.98
N HIS A 148 7.21 0.40 1.16
CA HIS A 148 6.55 -0.20 2.31
C HIS A 148 6.67 -1.74 2.33
N LEU A 149 6.33 -2.41 1.22
CA LEU A 149 6.43 -3.88 1.13
C LEU A 149 7.89 -4.35 1.21
N LYS A 150 8.81 -3.64 0.56
CA LYS A 150 10.26 -3.91 0.61
C LYS A 150 10.81 -3.82 2.02
N THR A 151 10.44 -2.78 2.77
CA THR A 151 10.89 -2.61 4.15
C THR A 151 10.22 -3.60 5.09
N MET A 152 8.96 -3.99 4.85
CA MET A 152 8.31 -5.12 5.54
C MET A 152 9.10 -6.42 5.38
N LEU A 153 9.47 -6.77 4.15
CA LEU A 153 10.24 -7.99 3.87
C LEU A 153 11.66 -7.94 4.44
N SER A 154 12.26 -6.76 4.51
CA SER A 154 13.65 -6.55 4.97
C SER A 154 13.77 -6.42 6.49
N HIS A 155 12.74 -5.94 7.17
CA HIS A 155 12.75 -5.58 8.59
C HIS A 155 11.53 -6.14 9.33
N ILE A 156 11.18 -7.38 9.04
CA ILE A 156 9.90 -8.00 9.42
C ILE A 156 9.56 -7.90 10.92
N ASP A 157 10.56 -8.00 11.79
CA ASP A 157 10.40 -7.94 13.25
C ASP A 157 9.80 -6.59 13.73
N GLU A 158 9.95 -5.52 12.96
CA GLU A 158 9.40 -4.20 13.28
C GLU A 158 7.96 -4.02 12.81
N TYR A 159 7.52 -4.85 11.87
CA TYR A 159 6.18 -4.79 11.28
C TYR A 159 5.18 -5.71 11.95
N ASP A 160 5.65 -6.66 12.77
CA ASP A 160 4.81 -7.48 13.65
C ASP A 160 3.70 -8.22 12.89
N VAL A 161 4.13 -8.74 11.74
CA VAL A 161 3.45 -9.70 10.88
C VAL A 161 4.49 -10.73 10.48
N ARG A 162 4.08 -11.95 10.12
CA ARG A 162 5.04 -12.95 9.64
C ARG A 162 5.50 -12.62 8.22
N LYS A 163 6.75 -12.96 7.90
CA LYS A 163 7.33 -12.67 6.57
C LYS A 163 6.54 -13.36 5.47
N GLU A 164 6.18 -14.61 5.71
CA GLU A 164 5.45 -15.44 4.77
C GLU A 164 4.10 -14.84 4.39
N LEU A 165 3.42 -14.08 5.27
CA LEU A 165 2.15 -13.41 4.93
C LEU A 165 2.36 -12.34 3.85
N VAL A 166 3.47 -11.60 3.94
CA VAL A 166 3.85 -10.57 2.97
C VAL A 166 4.19 -11.24 1.64
N GLU A 167 5.01 -12.28 1.68
CA GLU A 167 5.41 -13.04 0.50
C GLU A 167 4.19 -13.70 -0.18
N ASP A 168 3.32 -14.37 0.59
CA ASP A 168 2.09 -15.02 0.13
C ASP A 168 1.14 -14.02 -0.53
N THR A 169 1.02 -12.81 0.02
CA THR A 169 0.18 -11.75 -0.57
C THR A 169 0.74 -11.28 -1.92
N ILE A 170 2.06 -11.06 -2.03
CA ILE A 170 2.69 -10.65 -3.28
C ILE A 170 2.56 -11.74 -4.34
N ARG A 171 2.77 -13.02 -3.97
CA ARG A 171 2.57 -14.16 -4.89
C ARG A 171 1.12 -14.27 -5.33
N ALA A 172 0.17 -14.22 -4.40
CA ALA A 172 -1.26 -14.30 -4.69
C ALA A 172 -1.70 -13.18 -5.66
N PHE A 173 -1.20 -11.96 -5.48
CA PHE A 173 -1.47 -10.86 -6.41
C PHE A 173 -1.00 -11.18 -7.83
N HIS A 174 0.25 -11.62 -8.01
CA HIS A 174 0.78 -11.97 -9.33
C HIS A 174 0.06 -13.18 -9.94
N HIS A 175 -0.35 -14.15 -9.13
CA HIS A 175 -1.19 -15.26 -9.59
C HIS A 175 -2.54 -14.77 -10.13
N MET A 176 -3.19 -13.80 -9.48
CA MET A 176 -4.42 -13.18 -9.99
C MET A 176 -4.16 -12.46 -11.32
N LEU A 177 -3.11 -11.66 -11.39
CA LEU A 177 -2.68 -10.96 -12.60
C LEU A 177 -2.48 -11.94 -13.77
N TRP A 178 -1.70 -13.00 -13.58
CA TRP A 178 -1.36 -13.96 -14.63
C TRP A 178 -2.50 -14.91 -15.02
N ARG A 179 -3.56 -14.97 -14.21
CA ARG A 179 -4.84 -15.62 -14.57
C ARG A 179 -5.77 -14.68 -15.35
N GLY A 180 -5.33 -13.46 -15.63
CA GLY A 180 -6.08 -12.48 -16.41
C GLY A 180 -7.20 -11.82 -15.62
N ARG A 181 -7.08 -11.72 -14.29
CA ARG A 181 -8.04 -10.98 -13.46
C ARG A 181 -7.92 -9.49 -13.75
N PRO A 182 -8.94 -8.84 -14.34
CA PRO A 182 -8.86 -7.41 -14.65
C PRO A 182 -8.84 -6.53 -13.39
N GLU A 183 -9.21 -7.07 -12.23
CA GLU A 183 -9.17 -6.38 -10.95
C GLU A 183 -7.74 -6.24 -10.40
N ALA A 184 -6.78 -7.05 -10.86
CA ALA A 184 -5.38 -6.96 -10.43
C ALA A 184 -4.68 -5.81 -11.15
N ASP A 185 -4.49 -4.69 -10.45
CA ASP A 185 -3.83 -3.50 -11.00
C ASP A 185 -2.39 -3.43 -10.54
N LEU A 186 -1.47 -3.74 -11.46
CA LEU A 186 -0.04 -3.56 -11.27
C LEU A 186 0.41 -2.25 -11.91
N THR A 187 0.80 -1.30 -11.07
CA THR A 187 1.41 -0.04 -11.51
C THR A 187 2.94 -0.13 -11.47
N ILE A 188 3.62 0.34 -12.51
CA ILE A 188 5.09 0.49 -12.53
C ILE A 188 5.40 1.98 -12.40
N LEU A 189 5.97 2.38 -11.27
CA LEU A 189 6.38 3.76 -11.03
C LEU A 189 7.72 4.06 -11.71
N GLU A 190 7.79 5.24 -12.33
CA GLU A 190 8.98 5.73 -13.01
C GLU A 190 9.66 6.84 -12.20
N GLY A 191 10.96 7.01 -12.43
CA GLY A 191 11.75 8.08 -11.81
C GLY A 191 12.19 7.80 -10.37
N ASP A 192 12.90 8.77 -9.83
CA ASP A 192 13.52 8.70 -8.50
C ASP A 192 12.63 9.34 -7.43
N HIS A 193 12.78 8.86 -6.20
CA HIS A 193 12.24 9.52 -5.01
C HIS A 193 12.83 10.94 -4.86
N GLN A 194 11.95 11.91 -4.66
CA GLN A 194 12.29 13.33 -4.49
C GLN A 194 11.42 13.97 -3.40
N GLU A 195 10.89 13.15 -2.50
CA GLU A 195 9.96 13.58 -1.47
C GLU A 195 10.63 14.58 -0.53
N SER A 196 9.93 15.68 -0.28
CA SER A 196 10.44 16.80 0.53
C SER A 196 9.88 16.81 1.95
N ALA A 197 8.79 16.08 2.19
CA ALA A 197 8.11 15.99 3.46
C ALA A 197 7.22 14.75 3.54
N ILE A 198 6.84 14.40 4.76
CA ILE A 198 5.75 13.47 5.06
C ILE A 198 4.58 14.31 5.57
N ILE A 199 3.40 14.11 4.99
CA ILE A 199 2.17 14.80 5.36
C ILE A 199 1.12 13.77 5.78
N ASN A 200 0.69 13.86 7.03
CA ASN A 200 -0.38 13.06 7.59
C ASN A 200 -1.65 13.89 7.61
N PHE A 201 -2.59 13.52 6.75
CA PHE A 201 -3.91 14.12 6.66
C PHE A 201 -4.78 13.53 7.78
N GLU A 202 -5.00 14.34 8.80
CA GLU A 202 -5.73 13.97 10.00
C GLU A 202 -7.15 14.54 9.98
N THR A 203 -8.11 13.73 10.44
CA THR A 203 -9.44 14.19 10.80
C THR A 203 -9.70 13.88 12.27
N PRO A 204 -10.21 14.85 13.04
CA PRO A 204 -10.40 14.70 14.48
C PRO A 204 -11.50 13.69 14.85
N ASP A 205 -12.47 13.51 13.97
CA ASP A 205 -13.67 12.69 14.22
C ASP A 205 -13.66 11.38 13.42
N GLU A 206 -14.45 10.40 13.89
CA GLU A 206 -14.81 9.23 13.09
C GLU A 206 -15.51 9.69 11.80
N LEU A 207 -15.12 9.09 10.68
CA LEU A 207 -15.66 9.46 9.38
C LEU A 207 -16.97 8.73 9.13
N GLU A 208 -18.03 9.49 8.88
CA GLU A 208 -19.27 8.99 8.30
C GLU A 208 -19.09 8.76 6.80
N ALA A 209 -19.99 7.98 6.19
CA ALA A 209 -19.88 7.62 4.77
C ALA A 209 -19.92 8.84 3.82
N ASP A 210 -20.64 9.90 4.18
CA ASP A 210 -20.76 11.14 3.41
C ASP A 210 -19.70 12.20 3.80
N ALA A 211 -18.82 11.90 4.76
CA ALA A 211 -17.71 12.79 5.10
C ALA A 211 -16.77 12.94 3.89
N GLU A 212 -16.23 14.14 3.70
CA GLU A 212 -15.25 14.40 2.64
C GLU A 212 -13.82 14.34 3.21
N VAL A 213 -12.91 13.72 2.47
CA VAL A 213 -11.48 13.75 2.74
C VAL A 213 -10.73 14.35 1.55
N PRO A 214 -9.62 15.05 1.78
CA PRO A 214 -8.84 15.63 0.70
C PRO A 214 -7.95 14.54 0.07
N ALA A 215 -8.19 14.20 -1.19
CA ALA A 215 -7.20 13.50 -1.99
C ALA A 215 -6.12 14.48 -2.45
N VAL A 216 -4.86 14.03 -2.41
CA VAL A 216 -3.72 14.86 -2.79
C VAL A 216 -3.36 14.58 -4.23
N CYS A 217 -3.42 15.62 -5.05
CA CYS A 217 -3.00 15.54 -6.43
C CYS A 217 -1.55 16.03 -6.56
N SER A 218 -0.66 15.11 -6.92
CA SER A 218 0.69 15.45 -7.32
C SER A 218 0.65 16.16 -8.68
N SER A 219 1.42 17.24 -8.81
CA SER A 219 1.68 17.85 -10.12
C SER A 219 3.05 17.41 -10.62
N PRO A 220 3.25 17.21 -11.94
CA PRO A 220 4.52 16.74 -12.50
C PRO A 220 5.73 17.63 -12.15
N ASP A 221 5.48 18.91 -11.87
CA ASP A 221 6.51 19.91 -11.53
C ASP A 221 6.48 20.32 -10.04
N GLY A 222 5.61 19.68 -9.23
CA GLY A 222 5.43 19.98 -7.81
C GLY A 222 6.37 19.18 -6.92
N PRO A 223 6.55 19.59 -5.64
CA PRO A 223 7.34 18.80 -4.72
C PRO A 223 6.65 17.45 -4.47
N HIS A 224 7.40 16.37 -4.60
CA HIS A 224 6.92 15.06 -4.19
C HIS A 224 6.77 15.07 -2.65
N ILE A 225 5.74 14.41 -2.15
CA ILE A 225 5.51 14.24 -0.71
C ILE A 225 5.05 12.82 -0.43
N PHE A 226 5.31 12.33 0.78
CA PHE A 226 4.62 11.15 1.29
C PHE A 226 3.28 11.57 1.89
N ALA A 227 2.17 11.26 1.23
CA ALA A 227 0.83 11.67 1.68
C ALA A 227 0.11 10.49 2.37
N ASN A 228 -0.16 10.58 3.67
CA ASN A 228 -0.82 9.53 4.45
C ASN A 228 -2.20 9.97 4.95
N HIS A 229 -3.23 9.15 4.74
CA HIS A 229 -4.62 9.47 5.07
C HIS A 229 -5.19 8.51 6.14
N GLU A 230 -4.69 8.61 7.38
CA GLU A 230 -5.02 7.64 8.43
C GLU A 230 -6.52 7.53 8.73
N ALA A 231 -7.28 8.63 8.67
CA ALA A 231 -8.71 8.57 8.92
C ALA A 231 -9.48 7.80 7.83
N ALA A 232 -9.15 8.05 6.55
CA ALA A 232 -9.72 7.31 5.42
C ALA A 232 -9.38 5.81 5.52
N ARG A 233 -8.12 5.50 5.89
CA ARG A 233 -7.65 4.12 6.11
C ARG A 233 -8.40 3.43 7.25
N ARG A 234 -8.64 4.11 8.38
CA ARG A 234 -9.46 3.59 9.49
C ARG A 234 -10.88 3.24 9.05
N TYR A 235 -11.53 4.11 8.29
CA TYR A 235 -12.86 3.84 7.74
C TYR A 235 -12.82 2.62 6.80
N LYS A 236 -11.83 2.56 5.91
CA LYS A 236 -11.69 1.44 4.98
C LYS A 236 -11.50 0.11 5.71
N ARG A 237 -10.65 0.03 6.74
CA ARG A 237 -10.45 -1.19 7.54
C ARG A 237 -11.75 -1.70 8.16
N MET A 238 -12.60 -0.81 8.67
CA MET A 238 -13.92 -1.19 9.18
C MET A 238 -14.75 -1.86 8.08
N ARG A 239 -14.76 -1.28 6.86
CA ARG A 239 -15.50 -1.81 5.72
C ARG A 239 -14.91 -3.11 5.17
N ASP A 240 -13.59 -3.25 5.19
CA ASP A 240 -12.90 -4.47 4.79
C ASP A 240 -13.23 -5.62 5.76
N LEU A 241 -13.28 -5.35 7.07
CA LEU A 241 -13.70 -6.35 8.06
C LEU A 241 -15.18 -6.75 7.90
N GLU A 242 -16.06 -5.80 7.59
CA GLU A 242 -17.47 -6.10 7.29
C GLU A 242 -17.59 -6.97 6.03
N MET A 243 -16.80 -6.68 5.00
CA MET A 243 -16.72 -7.49 3.78
C MET A 243 -16.23 -8.91 4.10
N LEU A 244 -15.13 -9.04 4.85
CA LEU A 244 -14.59 -10.36 5.19
C LEU A 244 -15.49 -11.18 6.13
N ALA A 245 -16.43 -10.53 6.83
CA ALA A 245 -17.44 -11.25 7.61
C ALA A 245 -18.39 -12.08 6.73
N ASP A 246 -18.47 -11.79 5.42
CA ASP A 246 -19.21 -12.62 4.45
C ASP A 246 -18.48 -13.94 4.15
N MET A 247 -17.19 -14.06 4.49
CA MET A 247 -16.41 -15.30 4.36
C MET A 247 -16.42 -16.12 5.66
N PRO A 248 -17.04 -17.32 5.67
CA PRO A 248 -17.08 -18.15 6.86
C PRO A 248 -15.68 -18.47 7.40
N GLY A 249 -15.49 -18.24 8.70
CA GLY A 249 -14.26 -18.55 9.43
C GLY A 249 -13.08 -17.61 9.13
N VAL A 250 -13.30 -16.44 8.51
CA VAL A 250 -12.26 -15.41 8.39
C VAL A 250 -12.32 -14.44 9.57
N VAL A 251 -13.46 -13.78 9.76
CA VAL A 251 -13.65 -12.79 10.83
C VAL A 251 -14.45 -13.43 11.98
N PRO A 252 -14.11 -13.15 13.25
CA PRO A 252 -14.90 -13.59 14.40
C PRO A 252 -16.35 -13.11 14.34
N GLU A 253 -17.30 -13.98 14.66
CA GLU A 253 -18.73 -13.61 14.70
C GLU A 253 -19.04 -12.70 15.91
N ASP A 254 -18.29 -12.88 17.01
CA ASP A 254 -18.49 -12.14 18.26
C ASP A 254 -18.24 -10.63 18.06
N PRO A 255 -19.20 -9.76 18.38
CA PRO A 255 -19.06 -8.32 18.20
C PRO A 255 -17.95 -7.68 19.05
N GLU A 256 -17.66 -8.19 20.25
CA GLU A 256 -16.60 -7.62 21.09
C GLU A 256 -15.22 -8.03 20.55
N THR A 257 -15.03 -9.28 20.12
CA THR A 257 -13.80 -9.70 19.44
C THR A 257 -13.58 -8.90 18.14
N ARG A 258 -14.63 -8.54 17.40
CA ARG A 258 -14.49 -7.67 16.21
C ARG A 258 -14.03 -6.25 16.55
N LYS A 259 -14.48 -5.68 17.67
CA LYS A 259 -13.98 -4.38 18.14
C LYS A 259 -12.52 -4.46 18.56
N GLU A 260 -12.14 -5.52 19.27
CA GLU A 260 -10.75 -5.80 19.65
C GLU A 260 -9.85 -5.95 18.42
N LEU A 261 -10.32 -6.69 17.40
CA LEU A 261 -9.65 -6.84 16.11
C LEU A 261 -9.40 -5.50 15.42
N LEU A 262 -10.44 -4.65 15.28
CA LEU A 262 -10.27 -3.34 14.67
C LEU A 262 -9.30 -2.45 15.45
N ALA A 263 -9.33 -2.52 16.79
CA ALA A 263 -8.39 -1.79 17.65
C ALA A 263 -6.94 -2.29 17.49
N GLU A 264 -6.74 -3.60 17.38
CA GLU A 264 -5.41 -4.20 17.13
C GLU A 264 -4.89 -3.83 15.74
N ILE A 265 -5.71 -3.94 14.69
CA ILE A 265 -5.35 -3.52 13.33
C ILE A 265 -4.91 -2.04 13.33
N ASN A 266 -5.65 -1.16 13.99
CA ASN A 266 -5.30 0.27 14.06
C ASN A 266 -4.01 0.53 14.87
N THR A 267 -3.73 -0.29 15.90
CA THR A 267 -2.48 -0.21 16.65
C THR A 267 -1.31 -0.67 15.79
N LEU A 268 -1.49 -1.79 15.08
CA LEU A 268 -0.52 -2.34 14.14
C LEU A 268 -0.24 -1.37 12.99
N ALA A 269 -1.27 -0.70 12.45
CA ALA A 269 -1.14 0.28 11.39
C ALA A 269 -0.19 1.43 11.76
N LYS A 270 -0.35 1.98 12.97
CA LYS A 270 0.50 3.06 13.48
C LYS A 270 1.95 2.61 13.62
N LYS A 271 2.17 1.40 14.14
CA LYS A 271 3.49 0.78 14.28
C LYS A 271 4.16 0.60 12.91
N GLN A 272 3.46 0.00 11.95
CA GLN A 272 3.98 -0.27 10.62
C GLN A 272 4.27 1.02 9.85
N ALA A 273 3.39 2.02 9.92
CA ALA A 273 3.62 3.32 9.30
C ALA A 273 4.85 4.03 9.89
N ALA A 274 5.03 3.99 11.21
CA ALA A 274 6.22 4.54 11.86
C ALA A 274 7.51 3.82 11.44
N ALA A 275 7.49 2.49 11.36
CA ALA A 275 8.62 1.70 10.87
C ALA A 275 8.97 2.10 9.43
N THR A 276 7.98 2.19 8.53
CA THR A 276 8.19 2.60 7.13
C THR A 276 8.81 3.97 7.01
N VAL A 277 8.29 4.96 7.75
CA VAL A 277 8.85 6.31 7.77
C VAL A 277 10.30 6.30 8.25
N SER A 278 10.63 5.52 9.29
CA SER A 278 11.99 5.46 9.83
C SER A 278 13.02 4.91 8.82
N TYR A 279 12.59 4.07 7.87
CA TYR A 279 13.45 3.49 6.86
C TYR A 279 13.49 4.30 5.56
N LEU A 280 12.34 4.80 5.10
CA LEU A 280 12.23 5.48 3.81
C LEU A 280 12.58 6.97 3.91
N ALA A 281 12.30 7.60 5.04
CA ALA A 281 12.31 9.05 5.18
C ALA A 281 12.75 9.55 6.57
N PRO A 282 13.83 9.01 7.18
CA PRO A 282 14.22 9.35 8.56
C PRO A 282 14.53 10.83 8.77
N ASP A 283 14.99 11.52 7.71
CA ASP A 283 15.42 12.92 7.76
C ASP A 283 14.38 13.89 7.19
N LEU A 284 13.24 13.39 6.68
CA LEU A 284 12.21 14.26 6.14
C LEU A 284 11.37 14.87 7.27
N PRO A 285 11.01 16.16 7.15
CA PRO A 285 10.09 16.77 8.11
C PRO A 285 8.72 16.11 8.01
N ASN A 286 8.14 15.83 9.17
CA ASN A 286 6.85 15.16 9.31
C ASN A 286 5.79 16.16 9.79
N TYR A 287 4.69 16.27 9.07
CA TYR A 287 3.60 17.19 9.37
C TYR A 287 2.30 16.45 9.60
N ALA A 288 1.51 16.93 10.55
CA ALA A 288 0.09 16.65 10.68
C ALA A 288 -0.69 17.84 10.10
N VAL A 289 -1.62 17.55 9.19
CA VAL A 289 -2.48 18.54 8.55
C VAL A 289 -3.92 18.22 8.89
N THR A 290 -4.63 19.17 9.50
CA THR A 290 -6.07 19.05 9.79
C THR A 290 -6.85 20.13 9.08
N PHE A 291 -8.09 19.80 8.70
CA PHE A 291 -8.99 20.71 8.00
C PHE A 291 -10.17 21.07 8.93
N LYS A 292 -10.42 22.37 9.11
CA LYS A 292 -11.55 22.90 9.90
C LYS A 292 -12.34 23.86 9.02
N GLY A 293 -13.29 23.32 8.26
CA GLY A 293 -13.99 24.09 7.22
C GLY A 293 -13.01 24.49 6.11
N SER A 294 -12.85 25.78 5.84
CA SER A 294 -11.86 26.29 4.88
C SER A 294 -10.46 26.47 5.46
N ASP A 295 -10.29 26.34 6.78
CA ASP A 295 -9.02 26.58 7.45
C ASP A 295 -8.18 25.30 7.45
N ILE A 296 -6.89 25.46 7.12
CA ILE A 296 -5.88 24.40 7.15
C ILE A 296 -4.96 24.68 8.34
N ASP A 297 -4.89 23.73 9.26
CA ASP A 297 -3.98 23.77 10.41
C ASP A 297 -2.84 22.77 10.15
N THR A 298 -1.60 23.17 10.44
CA THR A 298 -0.41 22.38 10.16
C THR A 298 0.51 22.37 11.37
N GLU A 299 0.74 21.18 11.92
CA GLU A 299 1.63 20.93 13.05
C GLU A 299 2.82 20.07 12.58
N MET A 300 4.02 20.39 13.07
CA MET A 300 5.22 19.58 12.81
C MET A 300 5.37 18.57 13.95
N MET A 301 5.44 17.28 13.61
CA MET A 301 5.54 16.16 14.55
C MET A 301 6.97 15.84 14.97
#